data_AF-A0A2P2LDU5-F1
#
_entry.id   AF-A0A2P2LDU5-F1
#
_cell.length_a   1.000
_cell.length_b   1.000
_cell.length_c   1.000
_cell.angle_alpha   90.00
_cell.angle_beta   90.00
_cell.angle_gamma   90.00
#
_symmetry.space_group_name_H-M   'P 1'
#
loop_
_entity.id
_entity.type
_entity.pdbx_description
1 polymer ?
#
loop_
_entity_poly.entity_id
_entity_poly.type
_entity_poly.pdbx_seq_one_letter_code
_entity_poly.pdbx_strand_id
1 'polypeptide(L)'
;MQSLSKRSIQHLIEVVFPSEGVQNLISTDTDELLRIIAADKREELKIFLGEVVRFGNQSKDPQWHNLDRYFDKISGDLTSERKIKEKAESVLELLMSLVQYTAVSIGSVYNPNECELIDR
;
A
#
# COMPACT_ATOMS: atom_id res chain seq x y z
N MET A 1 20.13 -0.71 22.64
CA MET A 1 18.70 -0.36 22.77
C MET A 1 18.11 -1.17 23.91
N GLN A 2 17.40 -0.55 24.86
CA GLN A 2 16.66 -1.30 25.86
C GLN A 2 15.29 -1.67 25.28
N SER A 3 15.01 -2.97 25.16
CA SER A 3 13.71 -3.45 24.70
C SER A 3 12.67 -3.32 25.82
N LEU A 4 11.43 -2.97 25.47
CA LEU A 4 10.33 -3.00 26.42
C LEU A 4 10.11 -4.42 26.95
N SER A 5 9.77 -4.53 28.23
CA SER A 5 9.34 -5.80 28.81
C SER A 5 7.99 -6.23 28.23
N LYS A 6 7.71 -7.54 28.20
CA LYS A 6 6.39 -8.06 27.77
C LYS A 6 5.23 -7.39 28.54
N ARG A 7 5.40 -7.18 29.85
CA ARG A 7 4.41 -6.51 30.70
C ARG A 7 4.17 -5.06 30.27
N SER A 8 5.22 -4.34 29.92
CA SER A 8 5.13 -2.95 29.44
C SER A 8 4.40 -2.89 28.09
N ILE A 9 4.69 -3.82 27.17
CA ILE A 9 4.00 -3.92 25.88
C ILE A 9 2.52 -4.21 26.08
N GLN A 10 2.18 -5.18 26.93
CA GLN A 10 0.79 -5.52 27.24
C GLN A 10 0.02 -4.31 27.78
N HIS A 11 0.62 -3.58 28.72
CA HIS A 11 0.02 -2.38 29.29
C HIS A 11 -0.19 -1.26 28.26
N LEU A 12 0.74 -1.10 27.31
CA LEU A 12 0.59 -0.16 26.20
C LEU A 12 -0.62 -0.52 25.32
N ILE A 13 -0.75 -1.79 24.96
CA ILE A 13 -1.81 -2.29 24.09
C ILE A 13 -3.19 -2.22 24.76
N GLU A 14 -3.29 -2.66 26.01
CA GLU A 14 -4.58 -2.87 26.67
C GLU A 14 -5.09 -1.63 27.41
N VAL A 15 -4.19 -0.75 27.88
CA VAL A 15 -4.55 0.38 28.75
C VAL A 15 -4.26 1.72 28.10
N VAL A 16 -3.06 1.90 27.53
CA VAL A 16 -2.63 3.22 27.03
C VAL A 16 -3.26 3.55 25.69
N PHE A 17 -3.15 2.68 24.68
CA PHE A 17 -3.69 2.95 23.35
C PHE A 17 -5.21 3.12 23.31
N PRO A 18 -6.03 2.36 24.07
CA PRO A 18 -7.47 2.56 24.09
C PRO A 18 -7.93 3.79 24.88
N SER A 19 -7.02 4.49 25.57
CA SER A 19 -7.40 5.64 26.40
C SER A 19 -7.91 6.80 25.54
N GLU A 20 -8.94 7.49 26.04
CA GLU A 20 -9.61 8.60 25.34
C GLU A 20 -8.63 9.70 24.91
N GLY A 21 -7.71 10.08 25.80
CA GLY A 21 -6.71 11.10 25.51
C GLY A 21 -5.79 10.72 24.35
N VAL A 22 -5.42 9.44 24.23
CA VAL A 22 -4.59 8.94 23.13
C VAL A 22 -5.41 8.80 21.85
N GLN A 23 -6.64 8.29 21.93
CA GLN A 23 -7.54 8.18 20.78
C GLN A 23 -7.85 9.55 20.15
N ASN A 24 -7.98 10.59 20.97
CA ASN A 24 -8.19 11.97 20.49
C ASN A 24 -6.96 12.60 19.82
N LEU A 25 -5.76 12.00 19.98
CA LEU A 25 -4.52 12.45 19.35
C LEU A 25 -4.16 11.66 18.09
N ILE A 26 -4.79 10.50 17.88
CA ILE A 26 -4.52 9.62 16.74
C ILE A 26 -5.53 9.93 15.63
N SER A 27 -5.05 9.97 14.38
CA SER A 27 -5.92 10.10 13.21
C SER A 27 -6.90 8.93 13.16
N THR A 28 -8.18 9.20 12.92
CA THR A 28 -9.19 8.14 12.68
C THR A 28 -9.16 7.64 11.24
N ASP A 29 -8.43 8.33 10.35
CA ASP A 29 -8.19 7.89 8.97
C ASP A 29 -7.17 6.73 8.98
N THR A 30 -7.70 5.51 8.93
CA THR A 30 -6.89 4.29 8.88
C THR A 30 -6.00 4.24 7.65
N ASP A 31 -6.40 4.82 6.53
CA ASP A 31 -5.61 4.81 5.29
C ASP A 31 -4.42 5.76 5.40
N GLU A 32 -4.59 6.91 6.04
CA GLU A 32 -3.49 7.81 6.40
C GLU A 32 -2.49 7.11 7.33
N LEU A 33 -2.96 6.47 8.41
CA LEU A 33 -2.11 5.74 9.34
C LEU A 33 -1.35 4.60 8.65
N LEU A 34 -2.03 3.82 7.81
CA LEU A 34 -1.41 2.73 7.06
C LEU A 34 -0.36 3.26 6.06
N ARG A 35 -0.60 4.41 5.42
CA ARG A 35 0.38 5.07 4.54
C ARG A 35 1.65 5.47 5.30
N ILE A 36 1.52 6.02 6.51
CA ILE A 36 2.66 6.39 7.36
C ILE A 36 3.45 5.14 7.76
N ILE A 37 2.78 4.11 8.28
CA ILE A 37 3.42 2.85 8.68
C ILE A 37 4.13 2.20 7.50
N ALA A 38 3.48 2.16 6.33
CA ALA A 38 4.07 1.60 5.13
C ALA A 38 5.30 2.38 4.66
N ALA A 39 5.31 3.71 4.81
CA ALA A 39 6.46 4.54 4.50
C ALA A 39 7.64 4.26 5.45
N ASP A 40 7.40 4.24 6.77
CA ASP A 40 8.42 3.93 7.77
C ASP A 40 9.02 2.54 7.56
N LYS A 41 8.17 1.53 7.33
CA LYS A 41 8.63 0.16 7.08
C LYS A 41 9.40 0.03 5.77
N ARG A 42 9.04 0.81 4.75
CA ARG A 42 9.78 0.83 3.49
C ARG A 42 11.20 1.38 3.68
N GLU A 43 11.38 2.41 4.50
CA GLU A 43 12.71 2.95 4.77
C GLU A 43 13.57 1.99 5.60
N GLU A 44 12.99 1.34 6.63
CA GLU A 44 13.68 0.28 7.38
C GLU A 44 14.16 -0.85 6.46
N LEU A 45 13.27 -1.33 5.57
CA LEU A 45 13.58 -2.39 4.60
C LEU A 45 14.64 -1.96 3.59
N LYS A 46 14.63 -0.69 3.16
CA LYS A 46 15.63 -0.16 2.24
C LYS A 46 17.03 -0.18 2.86
N ILE A 47 17.16 0.22 4.12
CA ILE A 47 18.43 0.14 4.86
C ILE A 47 18.87 -1.32 4.99
N PHE A 48 17.97 -2.20 5.40
CA PHE A 48 18.26 -3.64 5.50
C PHE A 48 18.73 -4.23 4.17
N LEU A 49 18.07 -3.88 3.06
CA LEU A 49 18.43 -4.34 1.73
C LEU A 49 19.83 -3.86 1.31
N GLY A 50 20.17 -2.61 1.61
CA GLY A 50 21.51 -2.08 1.38
C GLY A 50 22.59 -2.89 2.12
N GLU A 51 22.30 -3.30 3.36
CA GLU A 51 23.21 -4.16 4.12
C GLU A 51 23.30 -5.57 3.53
N VAL A 52 22.18 -6.16 3.08
CA VAL A 52 22.17 -7.47 2.41
C VAL A 52 23.04 -7.44 1.14
N VAL A 53 22.91 -6.40 0.31
CA VAL A 53 23.75 -6.21 -0.88
C VAL A 53 25.22 -6.06 -0.48
N ARG A 54 25.51 -5.24 0.52
CA ARG A 54 26.87 -5.00 1.01
C ARG A 54 27.53 -6.30 1.46
N PHE A 55 26.84 -7.11 2.25
CA PHE A 55 27.35 -8.40 2.72
C PHE A 55 27.39 -9.46 1.62
N GLY A 56 26.40 -9.47 0.73
CA GLY A 56 26.36 -10.36 -0.43
C GLY A 56 27.58 -10.16 -1.32
N ASN A 57 27.92 -8.91 -1.64
CA ASN A 57 29.12 -8.57 -2.40
C ASN A 57 30.44 -8.93 -1.71
N GLN A 58 30.43 -9.12 -0.39
CA GLN A 58 31.58 -9.59 0.39
C GLN A 58 31.62 -11.12 0.54
N SER A 59 30.61 -11.83 0.06
CA SER A 59 30.54 -13.29 0.14
C SER A 59 31.62 -13.95 -0.71
N LYS A 60 32.08 -15.13 -0.27
CA LYS A 60 33.03 -15.95 -1.02
C LYS A 60 32.41 -16.55 -2.29
N ASP A 61 31.09 -16.71 -2.27
CA ASP A 61 30.35 -17.31 -3.37
C ASP A 61 29.82 -16.22 -4.30
N PRO A 62 30.27 -16.18 -5.57
CA PRO A 62 29.88 -15.16 -6.54
C PRO A 62 28.38 -15.08 -6.81
N GLN A 63 27.59 -16.12 -6.49
CA GLN A 63 26.14 -16.08 -6.71
C GLN A 63 25.43 -14.99 -5.87
N TRP A 64 26.06 -14.56 -4.77
CA TRP A 64 25.54 -13.50 -3.89
C TRP A 64 26.06 -12.12 -4.25
N HIS A 65 26.85 -12.01 -5.32
CA HIS A 65 27.33 -10.72 -5.82
C HIS A 65 26.28 -10.08 -6.72
N ASN A 66 26.29 -8.75 -6.78
CA ASN A 66 25.42 -7.94 -7.65
C ASN A 66 23.92 -8.08 -7.35
N LEU A 67 23.56 -8.35 -6.09
CA LEU A 67 22.16 -8.43 -5.66
C LEU A 67 21.40 -7.12 -5.85
N ASP A 68 22.09 -5.97 -5.89
CA ASP A 68 21.53 -4.67 -6.26
C ASP A 68 20.78 -4.75 -7.59
N ARG A 69 21.37 -5.36 -8.62
CA ARG A 69 20.75 -5.51 -9.93
C ARG A 69 19.49 -6.40 -9.90
N TYR A 70 19.48 -7.40 -9.02
CA TYR A 70 18.30 -8.26 -8.82
C TYR A 70 17.16 -7.47 -8.18
N PHE A 71 17.45 -6.69 -7.15
CA PHE A 71 16.44 -5.87 -6.46
C PHE A 71 15.93 -4.71 -7.31
N ASP A 72 16.79 -4.08 -8.11
CA ASP A 72 16.40 -3.03 -9.05
C ASP A 72 15.43 -3.56 -10.12
N LYS A 73 15.69 -4.77 -10.64
CA LYS A 73 14.79 -5.42 -11.59
C LYS A 73 13.40 -5.66 -11.00
N ILE A 74 13.33 -6.23 -9.80
CA ILE A 74 12.05 -6.48 -9.11
C ILE A 74 11.32 -5.16 -8.86
N SER A 75 12.04 -4.12 -8.42
CA SER A 75 11.45 -2.81 -8.17
C SER A 75 10.88 -2.17 -9.44
N GLY A 76 11.55 -2.34 -10.58
CA GLY A 76 11.08 -1.91 -11.89
C GLY A 76 9.83 -2.65 -12.37
N ASP A 77 9.82 -3.98 -12.25
CA ASP A 77 8.69 -4.83 -12.65
C ASP A 77 7.42 -4.50 -11.83
N LEU A 78 7.55 -4.35 -10.51
CA LEU A 78 6.44 -3.96 -9.62
C LEU A 78 5.90 -2.55 -9.93
N THR A 79 6.79 -1.62 -10.29
CA THR A 79 6.40 -0.25 -10.68
C THR A 79 5.63 -0.25 -12.00
N SER A 80 6.01 -1.12 -12.94
CA SER A 80 5.31 -1.29 -14.22
C SER A 80 3.90 -1.85 -14.00
N GLU A 81 3.77 -2.91 -13.21
CA GLU A 81 2.47 -3.53 -12.90
C GLU A 81 1.51 -2.55 -12.23
N ARG A 82 1.99 -1.78 -11.23
CA ARG A 82 1.19 -0.74 -10.59
C ARG A 82 0.69 0.30 -11.58
N LYS A 83 1.56 0.80 -12.48
CA LYS A 83 1.17 1.79 -13.50
C LYS A 83 0.13 1.23 -14.48
N ILE A 84 0.23 -0.03 -14.85
CA ILE A 84 -0.75 -0.70 -15.72
C ILE A 84 -2.11 -0.77 -15.02
N LYS A 85 -2.13 -1.14 -13.73
CA LYS A 85 -3.35 -1.19 -12.92
C LYS A 85 -3.99 0.19 -12.77
N GLU A 86 -3.23 1.21 -12.38
CA GLU A 86 -3.72 2.59 -12.25
C GLU A 86 -4.31 3.10 -13.57
N LYS A 87 -3.65 2.82 -14.69
CA LYS A 87 -4.17 3.19 -16.03
C LYS A 87 -5.48 2.48 -16.36
N ALA A 88 -5.59 1.18 -16.03
CA ALA A 88 -6.82 0.43 -16.25
C ALA A 88 -7.99 0.96 -15.41
N GLU A 89 -7.73 1.30 -14.14
CA GLU A 89 -8.71 1.91 -13.23
C GLU A 89 -9.19 3.26 -13.77
N SER A 90 -8.30 4.15 -14.21
CA SER A 90 -8.69 5.44 -14.81
C SER A 90 -9.52 5.27 -16.10
N VAL A 91 -9.21 4.26 -16.93
CA VAL A 91 -10.01 3.95 -18.13
C VAL A 91 -11.39 3.43 -17.75
N LEU A 92 -11.49 2.59 -16.71
CA LEU A 92 -12.77 2.10 -16.21
C LEU A 92 -13.64 3.23 -15.65
N GLU A 93 -13.08 4.15 -14.87
CA GLU A 93 -13.79 5.33 -14.37
C GLU A 93 -14.31 6.21 -15.52
N LEU A 94 -13.51 6.42 -16.57
CA LEU A 94 -13.94 7.14 -17.76
C LEU A 94 -15.09 6.42 -18.47
N LEU A 95 -14.99 5.10 -18.65
CA LEU A 95 -16.05 4.30 -19.28
C LEU A 95 -17.34 4.35 -18.46
N MET A 96 -17.26 4.21 -17.13
CA MET A 96 -18.41 4.34 -16.24
C MET A 96 -19.07 5.71 -16.36
N SER A 97 -18.27 6.78 -16.41
CA SER A 97 -18.77 8.15 -16.61
C SER A 97 -19.49 8.29 -17.95
N LEU A 98 -18.91 7.79 -19.03
CA LEU A 98 -19.53 7.82 -20.36
C LEU A 98 -20.85 7.03 -20.40
N VAL A 99 -20.88 5.84 -19.79
CA VAL A 99 -22.10 5.03 -19.65
C VAL A 99 -23.16 5.82 -18.90
N GLN A 100 -22.82 6.46 -17.77
CA GLN A 100 -23.75 7.30 -17.03
C GLN A 100 -24.30 8.47 -17.86
N TYR A 101 -23.44 9.18 -18.60
CA TYR A 101 -23.88 10.26 -19.50
C TYR A 101 -24.85 9.77 -20.58
N THR A 102 -24.56 8.61 -21.19
CA THR A 102 -25.45 8.03 -22.20
C THR A 102 -26.75 7.51 -21.61
N ALA A 103 -26.72 6.85 -20.45
CA ALA A 103 -27.92 6.35 -19.77
C ALA A 103 -28.89 7.50 -19.44
N VAL A 104 -28.37 8.61 -18.89
CA VAL A 104 -29.14 9.83 -18.62
C VAL A 104 -29.75 10.41 -19.90
N SER A 105 -28.99 10.40 -21.01
CA SER A 105 -29.50 10.89 -22.30
C SER A 105 -30.60 10.02 -22.91
N ILE A 106 -30.68 8.74 -22.56
CA ILE A 106 -31.64 7.77 -23.10
C ILE A 106 -32.84 7.58 -22.16
N GLY A 107 -32.81 8.17 -20.95
CA GLY A 107 -33.89 8.06 -19.95
C GLY A 107 -33.79 6.84 -19.04
N SER A 108 -32.61 6.19 -18.99
CA SER A 108 -32.32 5.00 -18.19
C SER A 108 -31.33 5.32 -17.06
N VAL A 109 -31.25 4.48 -16.03
CA VAL A 109 -30.29 4.59 -14.91
C VAL A 109 -29.39 3.36 -14.91
N TYR A 110 -28.07 3.57 -14.92
CA TYR A 110 -27.09 2.47 -14.84
C TYR A 110 -26.85 2.03 -13.38
N ASN A 111 -27.00 0.74 -13.09
CA ASN A 111 -26.64 0.15 -11.78
C ASN A 111 -25.22 -0.45 -11.85
N PRO A 112 -24.21 0.17 -11.21
CA PRO A 112 -22.83 -0.30 -11.27
C PRO A 112 -22.56 -1.59 -10.49
N ASN A 113 -23.45 -2.02 -9.58
CA ASN A 113 -23.27 -3.27 -8.82
C ASN A 113 -23.76 -4.51 -9.58
N GLU A 114 -24.68 -4.32 -10.53
CA GLU A 114 -25.29 -5.39 -11.34
C GLU A 114 -24.88 -5.31 -12.83
N CYS A 115 -24.19 -4.25 -13.24
CA CYS A 115 -23.78 -3.99 -14.63
C CYS A 115 -24.96 -3.95 -15.62
N GLU A 116 -26.12 -3.43 -15.20
CA GLU A 116 -27.35 -3.39 -16.01
C GLU A 116 -27.93 -1.96 -16.11
N LEU A 117 -28.65 -1.71 -17.22
CA LEU A 117 -29.42 -0.49 -17.45
C LEU A 117 -30.86 -0.72 -16.98
N ILE A 118 -31.35 0.15 -16.12
CA ILE A 118 -32.71 0.14 -15.59
C ILE A 118 -33.49 1.26 -16.28
N ASP A 119 -34.49 0.91 -17.07
CA ASP A 119 -35.40 1.89 -17.66
C ASP A 119 -36.31 2.50 -16.57
N ARG A 120 -36.63 3.79 -16.71
CA ARG A 120 -37.63 4.45 -15.85
C ARG A 120 -39.05 4.06 -16.20
#